data_AF-Q3TEQ8-F1
#
_entry.id   AF-Q3TEQ8-F1
#
_cell.length_a   1.000
_cell.length_b   1.000
_cell.length_c   1.000
_cell.angle_alpha   90.00
_cell.angle_beta   90.00
_cell.angle_gamma   90.00
#
_symmetry.space_group_name_H-M   'P 1'
#
loop_
_entity.id
_entity.type
_entity.pdbx_description
1 polymer ?
#
loop_
_entity_poly.entity_id
_entity_poly.type
_entity_poly.pdbx_seq_one_letter_code
_entity_poly.pdbx_strand_id
1 'polypeptide(L)'
;MEMLRQNDTDTYWCGIEKFGTDRGTRVKVNVYSVGKDTMSTSNQLPWPTVDGSTDMVSSDLQKRTYYMLLVFVKVPALLILVGAVLWLKRSTQKVPEEQWRHTLCSDLDSELLAKDISP
;
A
#
# COMPACT_ATOMS: atom_id res chain seq x y z
N MET A 1 37.93 9.74 1.68
CA MET A 1 38.49 9.78 0.32
C MET A 1 39.61 10.79 0.35
N GLU A 2 40.82 10.39 -0.03
CA GLU A 2 42.02 11.24 0.06
C GLU A 2 42.80 11.15 -1.25
N MET A 3 43.51 12.22 -1.62
CA MET A 3 44.33 12.32 -2.84
C MET A 3 43.60 12.05 -4.17
N LEU A 4 42.32 12.46 -4.26
CA LEU A 4 41.52 12.28 -5.47
C LEU A 4 42.14 13.00 -6.68
N ARG A 5 42.23 12.29 -7.79
CA ARG A 5 42.64 12.79 -9.09
C ARG A 5 41.42 12.91 -10.00
N GLN A 6 41.51 13.74 -11.03
CA GLN A 6 40.41 13.91 -11.98
C GLN A 6 39.95 12.59 -12.62
N ASN A 7 40.90 11.67 -12.87
CA ASN A 7 40.63 10.33 -13.40
C ASN A 7 39.87 9.40 -12.44
N ASP A 8 39.75 9.75 -11.16
CA ASP A 8 38.93 9.00 -10.21
C ASP A 8 37.42 9.34 -10.35
N THR A 9 37.05 10.17 -11.33
CA THR A 9 35.65 10.46 -11.68
C THR A 9 35.01 9.26 -12.36
N ASP A 10 34.30 8.44 -11.59
CA ASP A 10 33.58 7.29 -12.12
C ASP A 10 32.40 6.87 -11.22
N THR A 11 31.76 5.75 -11.54
CA THR A 11 30.70 5.11 -10.78
C THR A 11 31.27 3.95 -9.97
N TYR A 12 31.33 4.13 -8.67
CA TYR A 12 31.78 3.13 -7.71
C TYR A 12 30.60 2.29 -7.19
N TRP A 13 30.92 1.18 -6.55
CA TRP A 13 29.94 0.29 -5.95
C TRP A 13 30.27 0.05 -4.48
N CYS A 14 29.28 0.25 -3.62
CA CYS A 14 29.32 -0.26 -2.26
C CYS A 14 28.71 -1.66 -2.29
N GLY A 15 29.53 -2.68 -2.03
CA GLY A 15 29.11 -4.09 -1.98
C GLY A 15 29.27 -4.66 -0.58
N ILE A 16 28.46 -5.66 -0.25
CA ILE A 16 28.58 -6.47 0.96
C ILE A 16 28.99 -7.88 0.55
N GLU A 17 30.10 -8.36 1.12
CA GLU A 17 30.52 -9.74 0.95
C GLU A 17 29.50 -10.67 1.61
N LYS A 18 28.84 -11.50 0.80
CA LYS A 18 27.84 -12.46 1.25
C LYS A 18 27.72 -13.62 0.26
N PHE A 19 27.14 -14.72 0.72
CA PHE A 19 26.74 -15.80 -0.17
C PHE A 19 25.59 -15.36 -1.08
N GLY A 20 25.72 -15.61 -2.38
CA GLY A 20 24.75 -15.22 -3.40
C GLY A 20 25.02 -13.84 -4.00
N THR A 21 24.10 -13.37 -4.87
CA THR A 21 24.30 -12.10 -5.59
C THR A 21 24.05 -10.91 -4.67
N ASP A 22 25.08 -10.08 -4.49
CA ASP A 22 24.87 -8.74 -3.97
C ASP A 22 24.48 -7.77 -5.07
N ARG A 23 23.43 -6.99 -4.82
CA ARG A 23 22.97 -5.98 -5.77
C ARG A 23 23.81 -4.71 -5.70
N GLY A 24 24.53 -4.51 -4.59
CA GLY A 24 25.34 -3.34 -4.31
C GLY A 24 24.55 -2.03 -4.38
N THR A 25 25.22 -0.94 -4.05
CA THR A 25 24.71 0.42 -4.23
C THR A 25 25.68 1.17 -5.14
N ARG A 26 25.18 1.70 -6.26
CA ARG A 26 25.97 2.57 -7.15
C ARG A 26 26.19 3.93 -6.50
N VAL A 27 27.43 4.42 -6.57
CA VAL A 27 27.82 5.74 -6.08
C VAL A 27 28.53 6.47 -7.21
N LYS A 28 27.92 7.55 -7.72
CA LYS A 28 28.54 8.40 -8.74
C LYS A 28 29.50 9.38 -8.06
N VAL A 29 30.77 9.34 -8.42
CA VAL A 29 31.82 10.23 -7.91
C VAL A 29 32.27 11.16 -9.03
N ASN A 30 32.25 12.47 -8.76
CA ASN A 30 32.73 13.49 -9.67
C ASN A 30 33.86 14.28 -9.00
N VAL A 31 35.05 14.28 -9.59
CA VAL A 31 36.23 14.98 -9.08
C VAL A 31 36.55 16.17 -9.99
N TYR A 32 36.49 17.37 -9.42
CA TYR A 32 36.82 18.61 -10.10
C TYR A 32 38.14 19.16 -9.61
N SER A 33 38.99 19.66 -10.52
CA SER A 33 40.19 20.40 -10.15
C SER A 33 39.79 21.78 -9.64
N VAL A 34 40.13 22.10 -8.39
CA VAL A 34 40.15 23.49 -7.94
C VAL A 34 41.46 24.10 -8.42
N GLY A 35 41.38 25.06 -9.34
CA GLY A 35 42.56 25.77 -9.87
C GLY A 35 43.31 26.50 -8.75
N LYS A 36 44.64 26.54 -8.85
CA LYS A 36 45.51 27.32 -7.94
C LYS A 36 45.59 28.81 -8.31
N ASP A 37 45.01 29.20 -9.43
CA ASP A 37 44.92 30.59 -9.85
C ASP A 37 43.46 31.03 -9.79
N THR A 38 43.25 32.22 -9.23
CA THR A 38 42.00 32.99 -9.23
C THR A 38 41.07 32.77 -8.02
N MET A 39 41.34 33.52 -6.95
CA MET A 39 40.26 34.22 -6.25
C MET A 39 39.38 34.93 -7.29
N SER A 40 38.06 34.78 -7.19
CA SER A 40 37.02 35.32 -8.08
C SER A 40 36.70 34.46 -9.31
N THR A 41 35.79 33.50 -9.14
CA THR A 41 34.54 33.43 -9.91
C THR A 41 33.64 32.44 -9.17
N SER A 42 33.00 32.94 -8.12
CA SER A 42 31.69 32.43 -7.73
C SER A 42 30.76 32.81 -8.88
N ASN A 43 30.61 31.94 -9.88
CA ASN A 43 29.46 31.93 -10.77
C ASN A 43 29.39 30.58 -11.49
N GLN A 44 28.35 29.83 -11.12
CA GLN A 44 27.61 28.91 -11.97
C GLN A 44 28.34 27.65 -12.44
N LEU A 45 28.16 26.57 -11.68
CA LEU A 45 27.93 25.27 -12.28
C LEU A 45 26.53 24.80 -11.86
N PRO A 46 25.64 24.45 -12.81
CA PRO A 46 24.34 23.90 -12.47
C PRO A 46 24.59 22.60 -11.72
N TRP A 47 24.02 22.48 -10.52
CA TRP A 47 23.80 21.17 -9.91
C TRP A 47 23.15 20.29 -10.99
N PRO A 48 23.75 19.16 -11.39
CA PRO A 48 22.97 18.13 -12.01
C PRO A 48 22.09 17.61 -10.88
N THR A 49 20.82 18.01 -10.89
CA THR A 49 19.78 17.25 -10.21
C THR A 49 20.03 15.80 -10.54
N VAL A 50 20.43 15.02 -9.54
CA VAL A 50 20.60 13.57 -9.65
C VAL A 50 19.22 13.00 -9.91
N ASP A 51 18.86 12.98 -11.18
CA ASP A 51 17.70 12.29 -11.71
C ASP A 51 18.24 11.11 -12.50
N GLY A 52 18.06 9.90 -11.97
CA GLY A 52 18.67 8.69 -12.56
C GLY A 52 18.80 7.48 -11.63
N SER A 53 18.46 7.62 -10.35
CA SER A 53 18.31 6.46 -9.45
C SER A 53 16.94 6.39 -8.76
N THR A 54 16.11 7.41 -8.95
CA THR A 54 14.72 7.45 -8.49
C THR A 54 13.92 6.35 -9.17
N ASP A 55 14.03 6.12 -10.48
CA ASP A 55 13.13 5.19 -11.17
C ASP A 55 13.37 3.69 -10.89
N MET A 56 14.62 3.28 -10.68
CA MET A 56 14.95 1.86 -10.48
C MET A 56 14.71 1.39 -9.03
N VAL A 57 14.83 2.30 -8.05
CA VAL A 57 14.48 2.05 -6.64
C VAL A 57 12.98 2.33 -6.39
N SER A 58 12.40 3.33 -7.06
CA SER A 58 10.97 3.66 -6.93
C SER A 58 10.10 2.50 -7.38
N SER A 59 10.43 1.84 -8.49
CA SER A 59 9.63 0.72 -8.99
C SER A 59 9.55 -0.46 -8.01
N ASP A 60 10.66 -0.85 -7.38
CA ASP A 60 10.67 -1.96 -6.39
C ASP A 60 9.95 -1.56 -5.10
N LEU A 61 10.15 -0.32 -4.64
CA LEU A 61 9.50 0.21 -3.44
C LEU A 61 7.99 0.40 -3.64
N GLN A 62 7.58 0.90 -4.80
CA GLN A 62 6.18 1.11 -5.18
C GLN A 62 5.45 -0.23 -5.33
N LYS A 63 6.11 -1.23 -5.93
CA LYS A 63 5.56 -2.59 -6.04
C LYS A 63 5.37 -3.23 -4.67
N ARG A 64 6.38 -3.14 -3.78
CA ARG A 64 6.26 -3.65 -2.39
C ARG A 64 5.17 -2.93 -1.61
N THR A 65 5.11 -1.60 -1.70
CA THR A 65 4.08 -0.79 -1.04
C THR A 65 2.68 -1.15 -1.52
N TYR A 66 2.51 -1.33 -2.84
CA TYR A 66 1.25 -1.77 -3.43
C TYR A 66 0.80 -3.13 -2.89
N TYR A 67 1.70 -4.12 -2.81
CA TYR A 67 1.35 -5.43 -2.22
C TYR A 67 1.08 -5.35 -0.72
N MET A 68 1.81 -4.55 0.04
CA MET A 68 1.53 -4.35 1.48
C MET A 68 0.14 -3.73 1.68
N LEU A 69 -0.18 -2.66 0.96
CA LEU A 69 -1.51 -2.04 1.01
C LEU A 69 -2.61 -3.01 0.58
N LEU A 70 -2.38 -3.81 -0.46
CA LEU A 70 -3.33 -4.84 -0.89
C LEU A 70 -3.61 -5.86 0.23
N VAL A 71 -2.58 -6.33 0.95
CA VAL A 71 -2.77 -7.24 2.08
C VAL A 71 -3.55 -6.55 3.20
N PHE A 72 -3.19 -5.32 3.56
CA PHE A 72 -3.87 -4.53 4.59
C PHE A 72 -5.31 -4.14 4.23
N VAL A 73 -5.69 -4.08 2.95
CA VAL A 73 -7.07 -3.81 2.53
C VAL A 73 -7.85 -5.12 2.40
N LYS A 74 -7.25 -6.13 1.77
CA LYS A 74 -7.94 -7.37 1.41
C LYS A 74 -8.19 -8.25 2.62
N VAL A 75 -7.27 -8.32 3.58
CA VAL A 75 -7.46 -9.13 4.80
C VAL A 75 -8.61 -8.58 5.67
N PRO A 76 -8.66 -7.29 6.05
CA PRO A 76 -9.79 -6.75 6.80
C PRO A 76 -11.12 -6.82 6.04
N ALA A 77 -11.12 -6.59 4.73
CA ALA A 77 -12.33 -6.72 3.92
C ALA A 77 -12.90 -8.15 3.95
N LEU A 78 -12.04 -9.17 3.84
CA LEU A 78 -12.46 -10.57 3.95
C LEU A 78 -12.97 -10.91 5.36
N LEU A 79 -12.33 -10.39 6.40
CA LEU A 79 -12.79 -10.59 7.78
C LEU A 79 -14.16 -9.96 8.03
N ILE A 80 -14.41 -8.75 7.51
CA ILE A 80 -15.71 -8.08 7.59
C ILE A 80 -16.77 -8.89 6.83
N LEU A 81 -16.44 -9.38 5.62
CA LEU A 81 -17.37 -10.18 4.82
C LEU A 81 -17.76 -11.48 5.54
N VAL A 82 -16.78 -12.21 6.08
CA VAL A 82 -17.02 -13.41 6.89
C VAL A 82 -17.85 -13.06 8.12
N GLY A 83 -17.53 -11.95 8.79
CA GLY A 83 -18.30 -11.44 9.93
C GLY A 83 -19.75 -11.15 9.58
N ALA A 84 -20.01 -10.49 8.44
CA ALA A 84 -21.36 -10.18 7.96
C ALA A 84 -22.15 -11.45 7.60
N VAL A 85 -21.51 -12.42 6.93
CA VAL A 85 -22.14 -13.71 6.61
C VAL A 85 -22.47 -14.50 7.88
N LEU A 86 -21.57 -14.52 8.86
CA LEU A 86 -21.82 -15.16 10.15
C LEU A 86 -22.92 -14.43 10.94
N TRP A 87 -22.94 -13.10 10.91
CA TRP A 87 -23.97 -12.28 11.53
C TRP A 87 -25.34 -12.59 10.92
N LEU A 88 -25.43 -12.59 9.58
CA LEU A 88 -26.65 -12.91 8.85
C LEU A 88 -27.11 -14.34 9.11
N LYS A 89 -26.20 -15.31 9.02
CA LYS A 89 -26.53 -16.72 9.31
C LYS A 89 -27.04 -16.88 10.75
N ARG A 90 -26.43 -16.20 11.71
CA ARG A 90 -26.88 -16.18 13.10
C ARG A 90 -28.22 -15.47 13.27
N SER A 91 -28.47 -14.36 12.57
CA SER A 91 -29.76 -13.67 12.66
C SER A 91 -30.89 -14.46 12.02
N THR A 92 -30.65 -15.13 10.88
CA THR A 92 -31.63 -15.99 10.22
C THR A 92 -31.94 -17.22 11.08
N GLN A 93 -30.96 -17.78 11.79
CA GLN A 93 -31.20 -18.89 12.73
C GLN A 93 -31.89 -18.43 14.03
N LYS A 94 -31.78 -17.15 14.39
CA LYS A 94 -32.42 -16.56 15.58
C LYS A 94 -33.84 -16.05 15.33
N VAL A 95 -34.34 -16.10 14.09
CA VAL A 95 -35.77 -16.00 13.83
C VAL A 95 -36.27 -17.45 13.71
N PRO A 96 -36.95 -18.00 14.73
CA PRO A 96 -37.71 -19.21 14.53
C PRO A 96 -38.75 -18.89 13.46
N GLU A 97 -38.77 -19.67 12.37
CA GLU A 97 -39.87 -19.71 11.39
C GLU A 97 -41.26 -19.76 12.07
N GLU A 98 -41.33 -20.22 13.31
CA GLU A 98 -42.53 -20.25 14.14
C GLU A 98 -43.11 -18.85 14.41
N GLN A 99 -42.30 -17.80 14.60
CA GLN A 99 -42.81 -16.48 14.96
C GLN A 99 -43.54 -15.81 13.79
N TRP A 100 -43.07 -16.00 12.56
CA TRP A 100 -43.77 -15.49 11.36
C TRP A 100 -45.07 -16.24 11.09
N ARG A 101 -45.12 -17.55 11.36
CA ARG A 101 -46.34 -18.37 11.23
C ARG A 101 -47.41 -17.93 12.22
N HIS A 102 -47.03 -17.67 13.47
CA HIS A 102 -47.97 -17.24 14.51
C HIS A 102 -48.48 -15.80 14.27
N THR A 103 -47.64 -14.87 13.84
CA THR A 103 -48.06 -13.49 13.55
C THR A 103 -48.95 -13.40 12.31
N LEU A 104 -48.64 -14.13 11.23
CA LEU A 104 -49.49 -14.14 10.03
C LEU A 104 -50.85 -14.83 10.25
N CYS A 105 -50.90 -15.89 11.07
CA CYS A 105 -52.16 -16.58 11.36
C CYS A 105 -53.08 -15.75 12.26
N SER A 106 -52.52 -14.95 13.19
CA SER A 106 -53.32 -14.10 14.08
C SER A 106 -53.79 -12.80 13.41
N ASP A 107 -53.06 -12.28 12.42
CA ASP A 107 -53.49 -11.14 11.60
C ASP A 107 -54.69 -11.52 10.71
N LEU A 108 -54.64 -12.69 10.06
CA LEU A 108 -55.73 -13.16 9.20
C LEU A 108 -57.03 -13.44 9.98
N ASP A 109 -56.92 -14.00 11.20
CA ASP A 109 -58.08 -14.25 12.06
C ASP A 109 -58.72 -12.93 12.55
N SER A 110 -57.89 -11.93 12.83
CA SER A 110 -58.34 -10.60 13.26
C SER A 110 -59.00 -9.81 12.12
N GLU A 111 -58.49 -9.95 10.89
CA GLU A 111 -59.05 -9.30 9.71
C GLU A 111 -60.38 -9.95 9.27
N LEU A 112 -60.52 -11.26 9.45
CA LEU A 112 -61.76 -11.99 9.15
C LEU A 112 -62.85 -11.69 10.19
N LEU A 113 -62.50 -11.64 11.49
CA LEU A 113 -63.42 -11.24 12.56
C LEU A 113 -63.89 -9.77 12.46
N ALA A 114 -63.04 -8.86 11.98
CA ALA A 114 -63.42 -7.47 11.76
C ALA A 114 -64.36 -7.28 10.55
N LYS A 115 -64.34 -8.21 9.59
CA LYS A 115 -65.14 -8.14 8.37
C LYS A 115 -66.57 -8.67 8.53
N ASP A 116 -66.81 -9.54 9.50
CA ASP A 116 -68.14 -10.07 9.83
C ASP A 116 -68.98 -9.18 10.79
N ILE A 117 -68.46 -8.02 11.22
CA ILE A 117 -69.15 -7.10 12.16
C ILE A 117 -69.60 -5.79 11.48
N SER A 118 -69.54 -5.70 10.15
CA SER A 118 -70.17 -4.57 9.42
C SER A 118 -71.64 -4.93 9.08
N PRO A 119 -72.63 -4.09 9.46
CA PRO A 119 -74.07 -4.40 9.41
C PRO A 119 -74.66 -4.52 7.99
#